data_AF-A0A6A2YAW3-F1
#
_entry.id   AF-A0A6A2YAW3-F1
#
_cell.length_a   1.000
_cell.length_b   1.000
_cell.length_c   1.000
_cell.angle_alpha   90.00
_cell.angle_beta   90.00
_cell.angle_gamma   90.00
#
_symmetry.space_group_name_H-M   'P 1'
#
loop_
_entity.id
_entity.type
_entity.pdbx_description
1 polymer ?
#
loop_
_entity_poly.entity_id
_entity_poly.type
_entity_poly.pdbx_seq_one_letter_code
_entity_poly.pdbx_strand_id
1 'polypeptide(L)'
;MRPRETWRTRGLRRGGVFKGEDRMLGRGNMMGYGNIDQNTAGIHFRLRTRTFIIAESSQGARFAFVNLDEGMASQLVTIKVLERLKIRFGDLYTQENLAISGTHTHAGPAGYLQYVVYSVISLGFINQTFDTTVTAIEESIIQAHNNLKPGSIFLNTGDVVNAGINRVRVHTCSTHQKKGLDTLATSIRR
;
A
#
# COMPACT_ATOMS: atom_id res chain seq x y z
N MET A 1 14.16 33.63 0.89
CA MET A 1 14.41 32.19 1.12
C MET A 1 14.40 31.95 2.62
N ARG A 2 13.44 31.19 3.16
CA ARG A 2 13.44 30.77 4.57
C ARG A 2 14.14 29.40 4.68
N PRO A 3 14.90 29.12 5.76
CA PRO A 3 15.66 27.88 5.88
C PRO A 3 14.73 26.67 5.93
N ARG A 4 15.10 25.59 5.24
CA ARG A 4 14.42 24.30 5.29
C ARG A 4 14.80 23.60 6.60
N GLU A 5 13.83 23.35 7.47
CA GLU A 5 14.03 22.54 8.66
C GLU A 5 14.26 21.08 8.27
N THR A 6 15.52 20.64 8.37
CA THR A 6 15.87 19.22 8.30
C THR A 6 15.67 18.60 9.68
N TRP A 7 14.56 17.89 9.88
CA TRP A 7 14.35 17.08 11.07
C TRP A 7 15.29 15.87 11.04
N ARG A 8 16.30 15.85 11.91
CA ARG A 8 17.27 14.76 12.06
C ARG A 8 17.04 14.07 13.42
N THR A 9 16.24 13.02 13.45
CA THR A 9 16.07 12.22 14.67
C THR A 9 17.28 11.28 14.84
N ARG A 10 18.00 11.38 15.96
CA ARG A 10 19.04 10.42 16.34
C ARG A 10 18.37 9.26 17.08
N GLY A 11 18.41 8.08 16.48
CA GLY A 11 17.91 6.84 17.06
C GLY A 11 17.99 5.75 16.00
N LEU A 12 18.44 4.55 16.37
CA LEU A 12 18.61 3.43 15.46
C LEU A 12 17.24 3.05 14.86
N ARG A 13 16.91 3.49 13.65
CA ARG A 13 15.56 3.28 13.08
C ARG A 13 15.61 3.08 11.58
N ARG A 14 15.35 1.87 11.07
CA ARG A 14 15.18 1.66 9.61
C ARG A 14 14.33 0.46 9.21
N GLY A 15 13.64 0.64 8.08
CA GLY A 15 12.93 -0.39 7.34
C GLY A 15 13.73 -1.05 6.22
N GLY A 16 13.55 -2.37 6.13
CA GLY A 16 13.79 -3.13 4.91
C GLY A 16 12.77 -2.73 3.84
N VAL A 17 13.18 -2.76 2.57
CA VAL A 17 12.27 -2.69 1.41
C VAL A 17 12.29 -4.07 0.80
N PHE A 18 11.15 -4.74 0.80
CA PHE A 18 11.02 -6.08 0.26
C PHE A 18 9.88 -6.16 -0.72
N LYS A 19 9.93 -7.19 -1.56
CA LYS A 19 9.14 -7.28 -2.77
C LYS A 19 8.55 -8.67 -2.85
N GLY A 20 7.33 -8.82 -2.35
CA GLY A 20 6.50 -9.98 -2.67
C GLY A 20 6.00 -9.87 -4.11
N GLU A 21 5.97 -10.99 -4.85
CA GLU A 21 5.33 -11.06 -6.15
C GLU A 21 3.96 -11.72 -6.00
N ASP A 22 2.92 -11.06 -6.50
CA ASP A 22 1.65 -11.73 -6.74
C ASP A 22 1.79 -12.61 -8.00
N ARG A 23 1.49 -13.90 -7.85
CA ARG A 23 1.50 -14.90 -8.94
C ARG A 23 0.07 -15.29 -9.32
N MET A 24 -0.75 -14.32 -9.68
CA MET A 24 -2.03 -14.58 -10.33
C MET A 24 -1.85 -15.00 -11.79
N LEU A 25 -2.26 -16.23 -12.11
CA LEU A 25 -2.44 -16.75 -13.47
C LEU A 25 -3.90 -17.23 -13.58
N GLY A 26 -4.82 -16.32 -13.86
CA GLY A 26 -6.23 -16.64 -14.04
C GLY A 26 -6.96 -15.54 -14.81
N ARG A 27 -7.90 -15.93 -15.68
CA ARG A 27 -8.88 -15.01 -16.28
C ARG A 27 -9.82 -14.54 -15.17
N GLY A 28 -9.88 -13.24 -14.94
CA GLY A 28 -10.80 -12.60 -13.99
C GLY A 28 -10.97 -11.13 -14.31
N ASN A 29 -11.98 -10.49 -13.73
CA ASN A 29 -12.21 -9.06 -13.92
C ASN A 29 -11.10 -8.22 -13.26
N MET A 30 -10.85 -7.04 -13.84
CA MET A 30 -9.93 -6.06 -13.27
C MET A 30 -10.65 -5.16 -12.27
N MET A 31 -9.97 -4.78 -11.19
CA MET A 31 -10.52 -3.91 -10.16
C MET A 31 -10.37 -2.43 -10.56
N GLY A 32 -11.43 -1.63 -10.36
CA GLY A 32 -11.35 -0.18 -10.35
C GLY A 32 -12.27 0.55 -11.34
N TYR A 33 -12.30 0.17 -12.62
CA TYR A 33 -13.11 0.90 -13.62
C TYR A 33 -14.61 0.62 -13.57
N GLY A 34 -15.04 -0.41 -12.83
CA GLY A 34 -16.45 -0.78 -12.75
C GLY A 34 -17.00 -1.37 -14.06
N ASN A 35 -16.13 -1.96 -14.88
CA ASN A 35 -16.50 -2.54 -16.18
C ASN A 35 -16.43 -4.07 -16.13
N ILE A 36 -17.58 -4.73 -16.30
CA ILE A 36 -17.72 -6.20 -16.33
C ILE A 36 -17.03 -6.86 -17.53
N ASP A 37 -16.84 -6.13 -18.62
CA ASP A 37 -16.16 -6.66 -19.82
C ASP A 37 -14.63 -6.55 -19.71
N GLN A 38 -14.12 -5.85 -18.68
CA GLN A 38 -12.70 -5.67 -18.48
C GLN A 38 -12.08 -6.89 -17.77
N ASN A 39 -11.63 -7.84 -18.58
CA ASN A 39 -11.00 -9.08 -18.13
C ASN A 39 -9.47 -9.03 -18.27
N THR A 40 -8.77 -9.71 -17.36
CA THR A 40 -7.33 -9.94 -17.47
C THR A 40 -7.02 -10.80 -18.70
N ALA A 41 -6.08 -10.34 -19.53
CA ALA A 41 -5.69 -11.02 -20.77
C ALA A 41 -4.17 -11.28 -20.88
N GLY A 42 -3.41 -10.95 -19.84
CA GLY A 42 -1.95 -11.08 -19.82
C GLY A 42 -1.33 -10.24 -18.70
N ILE A 43 0.01 -10.20 -18.69
CA ILE A 43 0.78 -9.46 -17.69
C ILE A 43 1.72 -8.50 -18.42
N HIS A 44 1.55 -7.19 -18.19
CA HIS A 44 2.53 -6.19 -18.62
C HIS A 44 3.64 -6.04 -17.57
N PHE A 45 3.26 -5.81 -16.30
CA PHE A 45 4.16 -5.82 -15.16
C PHE A 45 3.54 -6.62 -14.01
N ARG A 46 4.39 -7.29 -13.22
CA ARG A 46 3.98 -7.95 -11.98
C ARG A 46 3.60 -6.91 -10.92
N LEU A 47 2.50 -7.17 -10.23
CA LEU A 47 2.10 -6.44 -9.03
C LEU A 47 3.05 -6.81 -7.88
N ARG A 48 3.47 -5.81 -7.11
CA ARG A 48 4.39 -5.97 -6.00
C ARG A 48 3.77 -5.50 -4.70
N THR A 49 4.11 -6.20 -3.63
CA THR A 49 3.91 -5.69 -2.27
C THR A 49 5.25 -5.17 -1.76
N ARG A 50 5.27 -3.90 -1.29
CA ARG A 50 6.46 -3.27 -0.70
C ARG A 50 6.22 -2.92 0.76
N THR A 51 6.88 -3.62 1.67
CA THR A 51 6.81 -3.32 3.11
C THR A 51 8.02 -2.50 3.55
N PHE A 52 7.77 -1.53 4.45
CA PHE A 52 8.74 -0.71 5.15
C PHE A 52 8.47 -0.80 6.66
N ILE A 53 9.45 -1.24 7.46
CA ILE A 53 9.28 -1.40 8.92
C ILE A 53 10.21 -0.49 9.69
N ILE A 54 9.68 0.51 10.38
CA ILE A 54 10.50 1.39 11.22
C ILE A 54 10.43 0.86 12.65
N ALA A 55 11.55 0.44 13.22
CA ALA A 55 11.65 -0.05 14.59
C ALA A 55 12.67 0.77 15.38
N GLU A 56 12.43 1.00 16.66
CA GLU A 56 13.37 1.68 17.57
C GLU A 56 14.58 0.83 17.94
N SER A 57 14.38 -0.48 18.04
CA SER A 57 15.42 -1.48 18.27
C SER A 57 14.94 -2.83 17.72
N SER A 58 15.77 -3.88 17.79
CA SER A 58 15.40 -5.23 17.34
C SER A 58 14.14 -5.77 18.02
N GLN A 59 13.89 -5.38 19.27
CA GLN A 59 12.78 -5.84 20.12
C GLN A 59 11.84 -4.69 20.55
N GLY A 60 12.12 -3.46 20.10
CA GLY A 60 11.35 -2.28 20.49
C GLY A 60 10.08 -2.07 19.69
N ALA A 61 9.41 -0.96 20.01
CA ALA A 61 8.25 -0.47 19.29
C ALA A 61 8.57 -0.33 17.79
N ARG A 62 7.63 -0.74 16.95
CA ARG A 62 7.77 -0.72 15.50
C ARG A 62 6.48 -0.34 14.81
N PHE A 63 6.62 0.17 13.60
CA PHE A 63 5.53 0.50 12.69
C PHE A 63 5.83 -0.10 11.32
N ALA A 64 4.86 -0.80 10.73
CA ALA A 64 4.95 -1.40 9.41
C ALA A 64 4.02 -0.68 8.44
N PHE A 65 4.57 -0.15 7.35
CA PHE A 65 3.83 0.40 6.23
C PHE A 65 3.97 -0.51 5.01
N VAL A 66 2.85 -0.91 4.43
CA VAL A 66 2.78 -1.78 3.25
C VAL A 66 2.17 -1.01 2.10
N ASN A 67 2.91 -0.86 1.01
CA ASN A 67 2.44 -0.29 -0.24
C ASN A 67 2.22 -1.40 -1.27
N LEU A 68 0.96 -1.65 -1.59
CA LEU A 68 0.49 -2.72 -2.46
C LEU A 68 0.15 -2.18 -3.85
N ASP A 69 0.66 -2.81 -4.90
CA ASP A 69 0.32 -2.48 -6.29
C ASP A 69 -1.09 -3.03 -6.63
N GLU A 70 -2.12 -2.58 -5.91
CA GLU A 70 -3.53 -2.94 -6.07
C GLU A 70 -4.42 -1.69 -6.07
N GLY A 71 -5.68 -1.87 -6.46
CA GLY A 71 -6.69 -0.80 -6.45
C GLY A 71 -6.95 -0.21 -5.06
N MET A 72 -7.06 -1.05 -4.04
CA MET A 72 -7.35 -0.58 -2.69
C MET A 72 -6.92 -1.61 -1.65
N ALA A 73 -6.67 -1.14 -0.42
CA ALA A 73 -6.57 -2.06 0.70
C ALA A 73 -7.97 -2.58 1.07
N SER A 74 -8.04 -3.83 1.50
CA SER A 74 -9.28 -4.50 1.92
C SER A 74 -9.26 -4.69 3.44
N GLN A 75 -10.37 -4.40 4.11
CA GLN A 75 -10.47 -4.61 5.56
C GLN A 75 -10.29 -6.10 5.91
N LEU A 76 -10.91 -7.01 5.15
CA LEU A 76 -10.75 -8.45 5.31
C LEU A 76 -9.30 -8.89 5.09
N VAL A 77 -8.62 -8.31 4.10
CA VAL A 77 -7.18 -8.57 3.89
C VAL A 77 -6.39 -8.12 5.13
N THR A 78 -6.65 -6.93 5.67
CA THR A 78 -5.97 -6.44 6.89
C THR A 78 -6.20 -7.35 8.09
N ILE A 79 -7.45 -7.77 8.33
CA ILE A 79 -7.81 -8.70 9.42
C ILE A 79 -7.04 -10.01 9.24
N LYS A 80 -7.08 -10.60 8.04
CA LYS A 80 -6.44 -11.88 7.77
C LYS A 80 -4.92 -11.82 7.89
N VAL A 81 -4.30 -10.73 7.42
CA VAL A 81 -2.86 -10.50 7.58
C VAL A 81 -2.50 -10.43 9.06
N LEU A 82 -3.25 -9.66 9.87
CA LEU A 82 -3.01 -9.57 11.31
C LEU A 82 -3.16 -10.92 12.02
N GLU A 83 -4.15 -11.74 11.67
CA GLU A 83 -4.29 -13.10 12.20
C GLU A 83 -3.04 -13.94 11.92
N ARG A 84 -2.56 -13.95 10.67
CA ARG A 84 -1.36 -14.72 10.28
C ARG A 84 -0.09 -14.20 10.95
N LEU A 85 0.06 -12.89 11.05
CA LEU A 85 1.20 -12.28 11.75
C LEU A 85 1.16 -12.58 13.25
N LYS A 86 -0.02 -12.61 13.88
CA LYS A 86 -0.17 -12.92 15.30
C LYS A 86 0.30 -14.34 15.63
N ILE A 87 0.01 -15.32 14.76
CA ILE A 87 0.49 -16.70 14.93
C ILE A 87 2.03 -16.76 14.92
N ARG A 88 2.70 -15.92 14.11
CA ARG A 88 4.15 -15.95 13.93
C ARG A 88 4.92 -15.06 14.92
N PHE A 89 4.39 -13.88 15.22
CA PHE A 89 5.09 -12.81 15.92
C PHE A 89 4.39 -12.38 17.21
N GLY A 90 3.31 -13.05 17.62
CA GLY A 90 2.50 -12.64 18.78
C GLY A 90 1.88 -11.26 18.58
N ASP A 91 1.84 -10.45 19.63
CA ASP A 91 1.22 -9.11 19.60
C ASP A 91 2.16 -8.02 19.07
N LEU A 92 3.21 -8.39 18.33
CA LEU A 92 4.19 -7.45 17.80
C LEU A 92 3.63 -6.56 16.67
N TYR A 93 2.73 -7.11 15.86
CA TYR A 93 2.01 -6.39 14.82
C TYR A 93 0.52 -6.38 15.16
N THR A 94 -0.04 -5.19 15.30
CA THR A 94 -1.42 -4.94 15.68
C THR A 94 -2.05 -3.96 14.69
N GLN A 95 -3.36 -3.74 14.82
CA GLN A 95 -4.07 -2.75 14.02
C GLN A 95 -3.53 -1.32 14.24
N GLU A 96 -2.88 -1.05 15.37
CA GLU A 96 -2.34 0.27 15.70
C GLU A 96 -1.02 0.57 14.98
N ASN A 97 -0.27 -0.46 14.60
CA ASN A 97 1.09 -0.30 14.09
C ASN A 97 1.33 -0.93 12.70
N LEU A 98 0.27 -1.39 12.04
CA LEU A 98 0.30 -1.89 10.66
C LEU A 98 -0.63 -1.05 9.77
N ALA A 99 -0.06 -0.40 8.76
CA ALA A 99 -0.80 0.32 7.74
C ALA A 99 -0.60 -0.35 6.37
N ILE A 100 -1.70 -0.63 5.67
CA ILE A 100 -1.71 -1.20 4.31
C ILE A 100 -2.38 -0.20 3.38
N SER A 101 -1.70 0.18 2.31
CA SER A 101 -2.16 1.14 1.31
C SER A 101 -2.04 0.56 -0.08
N GLY A 102 -3.11 0.69 -0.88
CA GLY A 102 -3.08 0.39 -2.31
C GLY A 102 -2.63 1.59 -3.12
N THR A 103 -1.82 1.39 -4.15
CA THR A 103 -1.43 2.44 -5.11
C THR A 103 -2.58 3.01 -5.93
N HIS A 104 -3.75 2.36 -5.86
CA HIS A 104 -4.92 2.71 -6.67
C HIS A 104 -4.71 2.47 -8.17
N THR A 105 -3.99 1.40 -8.51
CA THR A 105 -3.95 0.92 -9.89
C THR A 105 -5.30 0.30 -10.27
N HIS A 106 -5.80 0.67 -11.44
CA HIS A 106 -7.00 0.05 -12.03
C HIS A 106 -6.66 -1.18 -12.89
N ALA A 107 -5.43 -1.69 -12.77
CA ALA A 107 -4.90 -2.77 -13.58
C ALA A 107 -4.55 -4.05 -12.78
N GLY A 108 -5.16 -4.22 -11.60
CA GLY A 108 -5.03 -5.42 -10.78
C GLY A 108 -6.25 -6.34 -10.87
N PRO A 109 -6.12 -7.62 -10.47
CA PRO A 109 -7.23 -8.57 -10.41
C PRO A 109 -8.25 -8.16 -9.34
N ALA A 110 -9.53 -8.38 -9.59
CA ALA A 110 -10.60 -8.09 -8.63
C ALA A 110 -10.93 -9.30 -7.72
N GLY A 111 -11.97 -9.16 -6.89
CA GLY A 111 -12.53 -10.28 -6.11
C GLY A 111 -11.91 -10.52 -4.73
N TYR A 112 -11.15 -9.57 -4.18
CA TYR A 112 -10.54 -9.68 -2.84
C TYR A 112 -11.20 -8.77 -1.76
N LEU A 113 -12.29 -8.09 -2.10
CA LEU A 113 -13.02 -7.19 -1.22
C LEU A 113 -14.28 -7.87 -0.69
N GLN A 114 -14.54 -7.73 0.62
CA GLN A 114 -15.60 -8.47 1.32
C GLN A 114 -17.02 -7.93 1.07
N TYR A 115 -17.16 -6.67 0.71
CA TYR A 115 -18.46 -6.01 0.62
C TYR A 115 -19.05 -6.20 -0.76
N VAL A 116 -20.33 -6.58 -0.81
CA VAL A 116 -21.09 -6.91 -2.03
C VAL A 116 -20.93 -5.84 -3.11
N VAL A 117 -20.94 -4.56 -2.73
CA VAL A 117 -20.78 -3.43 -3.66
C VAL A 117 -19.53 -3.55 -4.54
N TYR A 118 -18.43 -4.09 -4.01
CA TYR A 118 -17.19 -4.31 -4.74
C TYR A 118 -17.15 -5.66 -5.47
N SER A 119 -17.98 -6.62 -5.05
CA SER A 119 -18.06 -7.95 -5.65
C SER A 119 -18.91 -8.00 -6.93
N VAL A 120 -19.82 -7.05 -7.15
CA VAL A 120 -20.72 -7.04 -8.32
C VAL A 120 -19.93 -7.09 -9.63
N ILE A 121 -18.88 -6.27 -9.74
CA ILE A 121 -18.06 -6.16 -10.95
C ILE A 121 -17.08 -7.35 -11.08
N SER A 122 -16.67 -7.94 -9.97
CA SER A 122 -15.82 -9.14 -9.98
C SER A 122 -16.60 -10.45 -10.07
N LEU A 123 -17.92 -10.38 -10.24
CA LEU A 123 -18.83 -11.52 -10.27
C LEU A 123 -18.71 -12.43 -9.03
N GLY A 124 -18.39 -11.83 -7.88
CA GLY A 124 -18.23 -12.51 -6.61
C GLY A 124 -16.83 -12.38 -6.01
N PHE A 125 -16.58 -13.19 -4.98
CA PHE A 125 -15.32 -13.25 -4.26
C PHE A 125 -14.42 -14.35 -4.86
N ILE A 126 -13.16 -14.01 -5.13
CA ILE A 126 -12.20 -14.89 -5.77
C ILE A 126 -11.13 -15.24 -4.73
N ASN A 127 -11.28 -16.42 -4.12
CA ASN A 127 -10.38 -16.90 -3.06
C ASN A 127 -8.91 -16.88 -3.50
N GLN A 128 -8.64 -17.25 -4.75
CA GLN A 128 -7.28 -17.24 -5.29
C GLN A 128 -6.65 -15.84 -5.19
N THR A 129 -7.34 -14.80 -5.70
CA THR A 129 -6.90 -13.40 -5.62
C THR A 129 -6.69 -12.97 -4.17
N PHE A 130 -7.65 -13.27 -3.31
CA PHE A 130 -7.58 -12.92 -1.90
C PHE A 130 -6.39 -13.58 -1.19
N ASP A 131 -6.26 -14.90 -1.30
CA ASP A 131 -5.23 -15.68 -0.61
C ASP A 131 -3.82 -15.27 -1.05
N THR A 132 -3.64 -14.96 -2.32
CA THR A 132 -2.32 -14.55 -2.82
C THR A 132 -2.01 -13.10 -2.45
N THR A 133 -3.02 -12.23 -2.41
CA THR A 133 -2.86 -10.86 -1.87
C THR A 133 -2.41 -10.92 -0.41
N VAL A 134 -3.11 -11.70 0.44
CA VAL A 134 -2.77 -11.88 1.85
C VAL A 134 -1.35 -12.46 2.00
N THR A 135 -1.03 -13.49 1.22
CA THR A 135 0.27 -14.16 1.27
C THR A 135 1.40 -13.24 0.83
N ALA A 136 1.22 -12.47 -0.24
CA ALA A 136 2.22 -11.51 -0.70
C ALA A 136 2.50 -10.40 0.33
N ILE A 137 1.46 -9.96 1.06
CA ILE A 137 1.62 -9.00 2.17
C ILE A 137 2.38 -9.63 3.33
N GLU A 138 1.95 -10.82 3.78
CA GLU A 138 2.59 -11.56 4.87
C GLU A 138 4.07 -11.79 4.58
N GLU A 139 4.41 -12.34 3.40
CA GLU A 139 5.79 -12.62 2.99
C GLU A 139 6.62 -11.34 2.94
N SER A 140 6.09 -10.26 2.37
CA SER A 140 6.79 -8.98 2.31
C SER A 140 7.09 -8.42 3.72
N ILE A 141 6.18 -8.59 4.67
CA ILE A 141 6.40 -8.22 6.08
C ILE A 141 7.46 -9.10 6.74
N ILE A 142 7.40 -10.43 6.53
CA ILE A 142 8.39 -11.37 7.08
C ILE A 142 9.78 -11.03 6.56
N GLN A 143 9.92 -10.81 5.24
CA GLN A 143 11.18 -10.44 4.64
C GLN A 143 11.71 -9.11 5.21
N ALA A 144 10.85 -8.10 5.36
CA ALA A 144 11.21 -6.82 5.97
C ALA A 144 11.61 -6.94 7.44
N HIS A 145 10.93 -7.79 8.20
CA HIS A 145 11.23 -8.07 9.59
C HIS A 145 12.60 -8.73 9.75
N ASN A 146 12.90 -9.75 8.93
CA ASN A 146 14.12 -10.55 9.02
C ASN A 146 15.38 -9.80 8.56
N ASN A 147 15.25 -8.65 7.90
CA ASN A 147 16.37 -7.85 7.40
C ASN A 147 16.32 -6.41 7.93
N LEU A 148 15.87 -6.24 9.16
CA LEU A 148 16.07 -5.00 9.90
C LEU A 148 17.57 -4.74 10.09
N LYS A 149 18.01 -3.53 9.73
CA LYS A 149 19.42 -3.10 9.78
C LYS A 149 19.53 -1.68 10.32
N PRO A 150 20.61 -1.32 11.03
CA PRO A 150 20.85 0.04 11.50
C PRO A 150 20.76 1.14 10.43
N GLY A 151 20.20 2.29 10.83
CA GLY A 151 20.64 3.61 10.36
C GLY A 151 19.60 4.74 10.46
N SER A 152 19.63 5.68 9.51
CA SER A 152 18.88 6.94 9.51
C SER A 152 17.70 6.98 8.52
N ILE A 153 16.75 7.90 8.76
CA ILE A 153 15.63 8.23 7.88
C ILE A 153 15.70 9.72 7.55
N PHE A 154 15.44 10.07 6.30
CA PHE A 154 15.42 11.44 5.80
C PHE A 154 14.06 11.75 5.16
N LEU A 155 13.56 12.95 5.40
CA LEU A 155 12.31 13.45 4.83
C LEU A 155 12.63 14.63 3.91
N ASN A 156 11.99 14.65 2.73
CA ASN A 156 12.04 15.82 1.86
C ASN A 156 10.68 16.03 1.19
N THR A 157 10.37 17.29 0.89
CA THR A 157 9.14 17.67 0.18
C THR A 157 9.46 18.53 -1.03
N GLY A 158 8.59 18.49 -2.02
CA GLY A 158 8.72 19.30 -3.23
C GLY A 158 7.47 19.26 -4.09
N ASP A 159 7.27 20.29 -4.90
CA ASP A 159 6.15 20.34 -5.84
C ASP A 159 6.44 19.49 -7.08
N VAL A 160 5.47 18.67 -7.47
CA VAL A 160 5.45 17.93 -8.75
C VAL A 160 4.31 18.49 -9.59
N VAL A 161 4.65 19.50 -10.38
CA VAL A 161 3.72 20.10 -11.34
C VAL A 161 3.54 19.20 -12.56
N ASN A 162 2.37 19.28 -13.20
CA ASN A 162 2.03 18.55 -14.43
C ASN A 162 1.97 17.01 -14.33
N ALA A 163 1.90 16.45 -13.12
CA ALA A 163 1.69 15.01 -12.90
C ALA A 163 0.21 14.58 -12.81
N GLY A 164 -0.72 15.53 -12.88
CA GLY A 164 -2.16 15.24 -12.82
C GLY A 164 -3.02 16.45 -13.13
N ILE A 165 -4.34 16.20 -13.19
CA ILE A 165 -5.38 17.23 -13.33
C ILE A 165 -6.53 16.92 -12.38
N ASN A 166 -7.25 17.95 -11.94
CA ASN A 166 -8.49 17.75 -11.20
C ASN A 166 -9.63 17.38 -12.16
N ARG A 167 -10.22 16.20 -11.95
CA ARG A 167 -11.34 15.67 -12.76
C ARG A 167 -12.73 16.23 -12.39
N VAL A 168 -12.85 17.03 -11.32
CA VAL A 168 -14.09 17.68 -10.85
C VAL A 168 -13.85 19.16 -10.51
N ARG A 169 -13.37 19.93 -11.50
CA ARG A 169 -13.02 21.35 -11.31
C ARG A 169 -14.17 22.24 -10.83
N VAL A 170 -15.39 21.99 -11.30
CA VAL A 170 -16.57 22.79 -10.94
C VAL A 170 -16.84 22.75 -9.44
N HIS A 171 -16.68 21.59 -8.80
CA HIS A 171 -16.93 21.42 -7.38
C HIS A 171 -15.79 21.93 -6.47
N THR A 172 -14.56 21.95 -6.98
CA THR A 172 -13.40 22.45 -6.21
C THR A 172 -13.29 23.98 -6.24
N CYS A 173 -13.88 24.63 -7.23
CA CYS A 173 -13.93 26.10 -7.27
C CYS A 173 -14.89 26.69 -6.20
N SER A 174 -15.84 25.90 -5.69
CA SER A 174 -16.72 26.30 -4.58
C SER A 174 -16.09 26.14 -3.18
N THR A 175 -14.91 25.52 -3.08
CA THR A 175 -14.16 25.42 -1.82
C THR A 175 -13.05 26.46 -1.79
N HIS A 176 -12.62 26.92 -0.61
CA HIS A 176 -11.51 27.88 -0.46
C HIS A 176 -10.12 27.33 -0.91
N GLN A 177 -10.06 26.19 -1.59
CA GLN A 177 -8.85 25.64 -2.20
C GLN A 177 -8.50 26.39 -3.49
N LYS A 178 -7.57 27.36 -3.39
CA LYS A 178 -7.09 28.17 -4.53
C LYS A 178 -6.42 27.37 -5.65
N LYS A 179 -5.95 26.15 -5.38
CA LYS A 179 -5.42 25.21 -6.37
C LYS A 179 -6.30 23.97 -6.33
N GLY A 180 -6.96 23.64 -7.43
CA GLY A 180 -7.78 22.44 -7.54
C GLY A 180 -6.98 21.13 -7.49
N LEU A 181 -5.65 21.15 -7.37
CA LEU A 181 -4.79 19.97 -7.34
C LEU A 181 -3.72 20.14 -6.26
N ASP A 182 -3.47 19.08 -5.49
CA ASP A 182 -2.32 19.01 -4.60
C ASP A 182 -1.07 18.60 -5.40
N THR A 183 -0.05 19.47 -5.39
CA THR A 183 1.22 19.24 -6.07
C THR A 183 2.31 18.77 -5.12
N LEU A 184 2.07 18.75 -3.81
CA LEU A 184 3.09 18.44 -2.82
C LEU A 184 3.41 16.94 -2.81
N ALA A 185 4.62 16.59 -3.24
CA ALA A 185 5.16 15.25 -3.07
C ALA A 185 6.07 15.21 -1.83
N THR A 186 5.95 14.13 -1.06
CA THR A 186 6.81 13.84 0.10
C THR A 186 7.60 12.57 -0.17
N SER A 187 8.91 12.62 0.04
CA SER A 187 9.83 11.49 -0.11
C SER A 187 10.45 11.15 1.25
N ILE A 188 10.33 9.88 1.63
CA ILE A 188 11.01 9.29 2.79
C ILE A 188 12.15 8.42 2.27
N ARG A 189 13.39 8.69 2.70
CA ARG A 189 14.59 7.94 2.31
C ARG A 189 15.27 7.35 3.53
N ARG A 190 16.00 6.25 3.33
CA ARG A 190 16.81 5.60 4.36
C ARG A 190 18.29 5.73 4.04
#